data_AF-A0A1X2I0I4-F1
#
_entry.id   AF-A0A1X2I0I4-F1
#
_cell.length_a   1.000
_cell.length_b   1.000
_cell.length_c   1.000
_cell.angle_alpha   90.00
_cell.angle_beta   90.00
_cell.angle_gamma   90.00
#
_symmetry.space_group_name_H-M   'P 1'
#
loop_
_entity.id
_entity.type
_entity.pdbx_description
1 polymer ?
#
loop_
_entity_poly.entity_id
_entity_poly.type
_entity_poly.pdbx_seq_one_letter_code
_entity_poly.pdbx_strand_id
1 'polypeptide(L)'
;MAQLGSTIGELVVIALKAANGKQDPFCIFKLGSVAKKTKTDRNGGQNPIWDDQINLPVPPGATRLFIQIFSRQASQENLISEGHVDLNEVLRKGEHDGFFPLVLNGKKAGQIYLELTFYAVRSWKARKDDCIPINKIKYL
;
A
#
# COMPACT_ATOMS: atom_id res chain seq x y z
N MET A 1 15.25 12.50 17.53
CA MET A 1 13.86 11.99 17.52
C MET A 1 13.25 12.35 16.17
N ALA A 2 13.07 11.39 15.27
CA ALA A 2 12.53 11.67 13.94
C ALA A 2 11.07 12.11 14.06
N GLN A 3 10.75 13.31 13.58
CA GLN A 3 9.38 13.82 13.52
C GLN A 3 8.58 12.84 12.66
N LEU A 4 7.53 12.22 13.21
CA LEU A 4 6.53 11.50 12.41
C LEU A 4 5.99 12.53 11.41
N GLY A 5 6.41 12.45 10.15
CA GLY A 5 5.94 13.35 9.11
C GLY A 5 4.41 13.30 9.10
N SER A 6 3.75 14.46 9.07
CA SER A 6 2.29 14.56 9.03
C SER A 6 1.75 13.63 7.94
N THR A 7 1.05 12.55 8.29
CA THR A 7 0.43 11.63 7.32
C THR A 7 -1.00 12.06 7.03
N ILE A 8 -1.50 11.75 5.83
CA ILE A 8 -2.91 11.98 5.47
C ILE A 8 -3.81 10.80 5.83
N GLY A 9 -3.22 9.66 6.15
CA GLY A 9 -3.93 8.43 6.50
C GLY A 9 -2.99 7.24 6.59
N GLU A 10 -3.61 6.07 6.63
CA GLU A 10 -2.97 4.77 6.64
C GLU A 10 -3.48 3.94 5.47
N LEU A 11 -2.57 3.38 4.70
CA LEU A 11 -2.85 2.43 3.63
C LEU A 11 -2.66 1.03 4.19
N VAL A 12 -3.73 0.26 4.21
CA VAL A 12 -3.69 -1.17 4.47
C VAL A 12 -3.55 -1.89 3.13
N VAL A 13 -2.53 -2.74 3.03
CA VAL A 13 -2.21 -3.54 1.85
C VAL A 13 -2.31 -5.01 2.25
N ILE A 14 -3.23 -5.74 1.64
CA ILE A 14 -3.29 -7.20 1.76
C ILE A 14 -2.61 -7.80 0.53
N ALA A 15 -1.46 -8.45 0.75
CA ALA A 15 -0.73 -9.15 -0.30
C ALA A 15 -1.20 -10.59 -0.37
N LEU A 16 -2.05 -10.94 -1.34
CA LEU A 16 -2.60 -12.30 -1.41
C LEU A 16 -1.68 -13.27 -2.13
N LYS A 17 -1.41 -13.01 -3.42
CA LYS A 17 -0.70 -13.97 -4.29
C LYS A 17 0.00 -13.29 -5.45
N ALA A 18 0.96 -13.98 -6.05
CA ALA A 18 1.59 -13.53 -7.30
C ALA A 18 1.89 -14.72 -8.23
N ALA A 19 2.30 -14.40 -9.46
CA ALA A 19 2.80 -15.37 -10.45
C ALA A 19 4.18 -14.95 -10.94
N ASN A 20 5.24 -15.58 -10.43
CA ASN A 20 6.61 -15.07 -10.48
C ASN A 20 7.59 -16.16 -10.02
N GLY A 21 8.25 -16.80 -10.98
CA GLY A 21 8.80 -18.15 -10.88
C GLY A 21 10.07 -18.38 -10.04
N LYS A 22 10.17 -17.92 -8.79
CA LYS A 22 11.28 -18.25 -7.86
C LYS A 22 10.80 -18.70 -6.48
N GLN A 23 11.59 -19.56 -5.84
CA GLN A 23 11.36 -20.08 -4.49
C GLN A 23 11.56 -19.03 -3.39
N ASP A 24 10.91 -19.26 -2.25
CA ASP A 24 10.93 -18.43 -1.05
C ASP A 24 10.66 -16.94 -1.30
N PRO A 25 9.59 -16.57 -2.01
CA PRO A 25 9.34 -15.18 -2.34
C PRO A 25 8.74 -14.40 -1.16
N PHE A 26 9.07 -13.11 -1.10
CA PHE A 26 8.43 -12.13 -0.21
C PHE A 26 8.36 -10.77 -0.90
N CYS A 27 7.40 -9.95 -0.50
CA CYS A 27 7.21 -8.61 -1.03
C CYS A 27 7.81 -7.57 -0.09
N ILE A 28 8.37 -6.50 -0.66
CA ILE A 28 8.68 -5.24 0.02
C ILE A 28 7.82 -4.15 -0.61
N PHE A 29 7.07 -3.46 0.24
CA PHE A 29 6.27 -2.30 -0.10
C PHE A 29 6.96 -1.03 0.39
N LYS A 30 7.11 -0.04 -0.49
CA LYS A 30 7.77 1.24 -0.19
C LYS A 30 6.83 2.40 -0.49
N LEU A 31 6.61 3.25 0.52
CA LEU A 31 5.79 4.45 0.44
C LEU A 31 6.45 5.58 1.24
N GLY A 32 6.84 6.65 0.56
CA GLY A 32 7.63 7.72 1.17
C GLY A 32 8.95 7.19 1.74
N SER A 33 9.21 7.46 3.02
CA SER A 33 10.39 6.96 3.75
C SER A 33 10.19 5.59 4.40
N VAL A 34 9.01 4.99 4.29
CA VAL A 34 8.69 3.72 4.94
C VAL A 34 8.80 2.57 3.95
N ALA A 35 9.49 1.51 4.39
CA ALA A 35 9.52 0.22 3.72
C ALA A 35 9.08 -0.86 4.70
N LYS A 36 8.13 -1.72 4.29
CA LYS A 36 7.69 -2.88 5.07
C LYS A 36 7.66 -4.10 4.16
N LYS A 37 7.85 -5.28 4.75
CA LYS A 37 7.90 -6.54 4.01
C LYS A 37 6.88 -7.54 4.53
N THR A 38 6.41 -8.41 3.65
CA THR A 38 5.59 -9.58 4.03
C THR A 38 6.46 -10.65 4.70
N LYS A 39 5.79 -11.65 5.25
CA LYS A 39 6.39 -12.96 5.49
C LYS A 39 6.89 -13.58 4.19
N THR A 40 7.84 -14.49 4.32
CA THR A 40 8.34 -15.31 3.22
C THR A 40 7.46 -16.52 3.05
N ASP A 41 6.98 -16.77 1.83
CA ASP A 41 6.27 -17.99 1.48
C ASP A 41 7.30 -19.09 1.17
N ARG A 42 7.61 -19.93 2.16
CA ARG A 42 8.66 -20.95 2.03
C ARG A 42 8.17 -22.07 1.12
N ASN A 43 8.97 -22.41 0.11
CA ASN A 43 8.63 -23.39 -0.94
C ASN A 43 7.41 -23.02 -1.82
N GLY A 44 7.01 -21.74 -1.86
CA GLY A 44 5.84 -21.26 -2.63
C GLY A 44 5.94 -21.44 -4.15
N GLY A 45 7.12 -21.77 -4.69
CA GLY A 45 7.31 -22.05 -6.11
C GLY A 45 6.92 -20.88 -7.02
N GLN A 46 6.18 -21.17 -8.09
CA GLN A 46 5.82 -20.15 -9.09
C GLN A 46 4.59 -19.32 -8.73
N ASN A 47 3.80 -19.75 -7.74
CA ASN A 47 2.51 -19.17 -7.38
C ASN A 47 2.42 -18.94 -5.87
N PRO A 48 3.23 -18.02 -5.32
CA PRO A 48 3.23 -17.80 -3.89
C PRO A 48 1.90 -17.25 -3.38
N ILE A 49 1.58 -17.62 -2.14
CA ILE A 49 0.44 -17.12 -1.38
C ILE A 49 0.96 -16.60 -0.05
N TRP A 50 0.75 -15.32 0.22
CA TRP A 50 1.17 -14.69 1.47
C TRP A 50 0.01 -14.50 2.42
N ASP A 51 -1.12 -14.00 1.92
CA ASP A 51 -2.27 -13.57 2.72
C ASP A 51 -1.83 -12.73 3.94
N ASP A 52 -0.97 -11.74 3.66
CA ASP A 52 -0.27 -10.97 4.69
C ASP A 52 -0.61 -9.48 4.58
N GLN A 53 -0.86 -8.87 5.74
CA GLN A 53 -1.30 -7.48 5.84
C GLN A 53 -0.13 -6.56 6.18
N ILE A 54 0.02 -5.49 5.40
CA ILE A 54 1.04 -4.46 5.57
C ILE A 54 0.38 -3.09 5.68
N ASN A 55 0.61 -2.42 6.80
CA ASN A 55 0.07 -1.08 7.06
C ASN A 55 1.14 -0.02 6.82
N LEU A 56 0.89 0.94 5.94
CA LEU A 56 1.82 2.00 5.58
C LEU A 56 1.23 3.38 5.86
N PRO A 57 1.95 4.26 6.58
CA PRO A 57 1.55 5.66 6.67
C PRO A 57 1.61 6.32 5.29
N VAL A 58 0.56 7.04 4.90
CA VAL A 58 0.51 7.75 3.62
C VAL A 58 0.97 9.19 3.82
N PRO A 59 2.11 9.61 3.25
CA PRO A 59 2.52 11.01 3.29
C PRO A 59 1.69 11.88 2.33
N PRO A 60 1.53 13.18 2.62
CA PRO A 60 0.88 14.13 1.71
C PRO A 60 1.53 14.09 0.33
N GLY A 61 0.71 14.08 -0.71
CA GLY A 61 1.18 14.06 -2.11
C GLY A 61 1.68 12.71 -2.61
N ALA A 62 1.58 11.62 -1.81
CA ALA A 62 1.88 10.28 -2.31
C ALA A 62 0.91 9.88 -3.44
N THR A 63 1.47 9.52 -4.59
CA THR A 63 0.69 9.09 -5.77
C THR A 63 0.94 7.64 -6.14
N ARG A 64 2.03 7.03 -5.66
CA ARG A 64 2.44 5.68 -6.05
C ARG A 64 2.98 4.89 -4.87
N LEU A 65 2.58 3.63 -4.80
CA LEU A 65 3.20 2.60 -3.96
C LEU A 65 4.22 1.82 -4.82
N PHE A 66 5.45 1.67 -4.34
CA PHE A 66 6.45 0.85 -5.02
C PHE A 66 6.52 -0.54 -4.40
N ILE A 67 6.54 -1.56 -5.25
CA ILE A 67 6.51 -2.98 -4.89
C ILE A 67 7.77 -3.63 -5.44
N GLN A 68 8.43 -4.43 -4.61
CA GLN A 68 9.51 -5.32 -5.05
C GLN A 68 9.26 -6.71 -4.50
N ILE A 69 9.48 -7.73 -5.30
CA ILE A 69 9.40 -9.13 -4.89
C ILE A 69 10.79 -9.74 -4.99
N PHE A 70 11.26 -10.33 -3.89
CA PHE A 70 12.56 -10.97 -3.79
C PHE A 70 12.42 -12.45 -3.46
N SER A 71 13.39 -13.27 -3.86
CA SER A 71 13.56 -14.66 -3.41
C SER A 71 14.61 -14.74 -2.31
N ARG A 72 14.37 -15.43 -1.18
CA ARG A 72 15.37 -15.73 -0.12
C ARG A 72 15.92 -14.52 0.66
N GLN A 73 16.44 -13.49 -0.01
CA GLN A 73 17.10 -12.32 0.58
C GLN A 73 16.81 -11.04 -0.21
N ALA A 74 16.86 -9.89 0.46
CA ALA A 74 16.61 -8.56 -0.14
C ALA A 74 17.88 -8.00 -0.81
N SER A 75 18.32 -8.62 -1.91
CA SER A 75 19.45 -8.19 -2.72
C SER A 75 19.09 -8.12 -4.21
N GLN A 76 19.85 -7.35 -5.00
CA GLN A 76 19.61 -7.21 -6.45
C GLN A 76 19.61 -8.56 -7.19
N GLU A 77 20.52 -9.46 -6.84
CA GLU A 77 20.60 -10.82 -7.40
C GLU A 77 19.34 -11.67 -7.14
N ASN A 78 18.64 -11.35 -6.04
CA ASN A 78 17.44 -12.04 -5.61
C ASN A 78 16.15 -11.31 -5.98
N LEU A 79 16.23 -10.15 -6.63
CA LEU A 79 15.06 -9.47 -7.16
C LEU A 79 14.40 -10.36 -8.22
N ILE A 80 13.09 -10.57 -8.07
CA ILE A 80 12.25 -11.34 -9.00
C ILE A 80 11.54 -10.38 -9.94
N SER A 81 10.89 -9.37 -9.38
CA SER A 81 10.14 -8.37 -10.12
C SER A 81 9.82 -7.16 -9.26
N GLU A 82 9.49 -6.04 -9.89
CA GLU A 82 9.12 -4.79 -9.24
C GLU A 82 8.08 -4.01 -10.06
N GLY A 83 7.40 -3.06 -9.44
CA GLY A 83 6.38 -2.26 -10.11
C GLY A 83 5.78 -1.21 -9.22
N HIS A 84 4.94 -0.36 -9.82
CA HIS A 84 4.24 0.71 -9.11
C HIS A 84 2.74 0.50 -9.17
N VAL A 85 2.06 0.82 -8.08
CA VAL A 85 0.60 0.92 -8.02
C VAL A 85 0.21 2.38 -7.89
N ASP A 86 -0.69 2.84 -8.75
CA ASP A 86 -1.28 4.17 -8.66
C ASP A 86 -2.25 4.23 -7.47
N LEU A 87 -2.03 5.19 -6.57
CA LEU A 87 -2.82 5.36 -5.35
C LEU A 87 -4.07 6.22 -5.54
N ASN A 88 -4.25 6.88 -6.69
CA ASN A 88 -5.36 7.80 -6.91
C ASN A 88 -6.72 7.13 -6.71
N GLU A 89 -6.87 5.88 -7.13
CA GLU A 89 -8.12 5.15 -6.98
C GLU A 89 -8.45 4.86 -5.50
N VAL A 90 -7.52 4.24 -4.76
CA VAL A 90 -7.71 3.92 -3.34
C VAL A 90 -7.85 5.18 -2.48
N LEU A 91 -7.10 6.24 -2.78
CA LEU A 91 -7.19 7.50 -2.03
C LEU A 91 -8.52 8.23 -2.27
N ARG A 92 -9.15 8.04 -3.44
CA ARG A 92 -10.43 8.68 -3.79
C ARG A 92 -11.64 7.85 -3.37
N LYS A 93 -11.60 6.54 -3.59
CA LYS A 93 -12.72 5.62 -3.35
C LYS A 93 -12.68 4.96 -1.98
N GLY A 94 -11.52 4.92 -1.33
CA GLY A 94 -11.27 4.20 -0.09
C GLY A 94 -10.69 2.80 -0.30
N GLU A 95 -10.92 2.19 -1.47
CA GLU A 95 -10.46 0.83 -1.79
C GLU A 95 -9.98 0.70 -3.25
N HIS A 96 -9.10 -0.26 -3.52
CA HIS A 96 -8.69 -0.65 -4.87
C HIS A 96 -8.05 -2.05 -4.87
N ASP A 97 -8.76 -3.01 -5.43
CA ASP A 97 -8.32 -4.40 -5.45
C ASP A 97 -8.05 -4.87 -6.88
N GLY A 98 -7.01 -5.68 -7.08
CA GLY A 98 -6.74 -6.24 -8.40
C GLY A 98 -5.33 -6.77 -8.62
N PHE A 99 -5.09 -7.19 -9.86
CA PHE A 99 -3.78 -7.61 -10.34
C PHE A 99 -2.98 -6.41 -10.84
N PHE A 100 -1.78 -6.25 -10.30
CA PHE A 100 -0.83 -5.21 -10.70
C PHE A 100 0.35 -5.85 -11.44
N PRO A 101 0.67 -5.39 -12.67
CA PRO A 101 1.76 -5.95 -13.45
C PRO A 101 3.11 -5.59 -12.84
N LEU A 102 4.03 -6.54 -12.87
CA LEU A 102 5.40 -6.36 -12.40
C LEU A 102 6.40 -6.62 -13.54
N VAL A 103 7.52 -5.93 -13.47
CA VAL A 103 8.60 -5.98 -14.45
C VAL A 103 9.94 -6.29 -13.79
N LEU A 104 10.88 -6.78 -14.57
CA LEU A 104 12.29 -6.90 -14.19
C LEU A 104 13.11 -6.40 -15.36
N ASN A 105 13.95 -5.38 -15.14
CA ASN A 105 14.78 -4.77 -16.19
C ASN A 105 13.96 -4.38 -17.44
N GLY A 106 12.79 -3.80 -17.22
CA GLY A 106 11.87 -3.36 -18.29
C GLY A 106 11.07 -4.47 -18.99
N LYS A 107 11.24 -5.74 -18.63
CA LYS A 107 10.50 -6.87 -19.20
C LYS A 107 9.41 -7.35 -18.25
N LYS A 108 8.27 -7.81 -18.78
CA LYS A 108 7.18 -8.41 -17.98
C LYS A 108 7.72 -9.59 -17.16
N ALA A 109 7.53 -9.54 -15.84
CA ALA A 109 8.11 -10.49 -14.89
C ALA A 109 7.08 -11.04 -13.89
N GLY A 110 5.79 -10.82 -14.15
CA GLY A 110 4.70 -11.37 -13.36
C GLY A 110 3.61 -10.35 -13.08
N GLN A 111 2.75 -10.70 -12.14
CA GLN A 111 1.74 -9.82 -11.56
C GLN A 111 1.48 -10.23 -10.11
N ILE A 112 1.05 -9.29 -9.29
CA ILE A 112 0.67 -9.49 -7.89
C ILE A 112 -0.78 -9.08 -7.69
N TYR A 113 -1.54 -9.87 -6.97
CA TYR A 113 -2.88 -9.49 -6.52
C TYR A 113 -2.80 -8.80 -5.17
N LEU A 114 -3.31 -7.58 -5.07
CA LEU A 114 -3.39 -6.82 -3.84
C LEU A 114 -4.84 -6.38 -3.58
N GLU A 115 -5.20 -6.32 -2.31
CA GLU A 115 -6.37 -5.56 -1.84
C GLU A 115 -5.86 -4.34 -1.07
N LEU A 116 -6.36 -3.16 -1.44
CA LEU A 116 -5.89 -1.90 -0.88
C LEU A 116 -7.05 -1.19 -0.19
N THR A 117 -6.84 -0.74 1.04
CA THR A 117 -7.81 0.10 1.77
C THR A 117 -7.11 1.32 2.35
N PHE A 118 -7.68 2.50 2.16
CA PHE A 118 -7.16 3.75 2.72
C PHE A 118 -8.05 4.29 3.84
N TYR A 119 -7.45 4.46 5.02
CA TYR A 119 -8.06 5.08 6.18
C TYR A 119 -7.49 6.48 6.37
N ALA A 120 -8.24 7.51 5.95
CA ALA A 120 -7.84 8.90 6.15
C ALA A 120 -7.71 9.23 7.66
N VAL A 121 -6.68 9.97 8.04
CA VAL A 121 -6.64 10.56 9.39
C VAL A 121 -7.82 11.53 9.47
N ARG A 122 -8.71 11.32 10.43
CA ARG A 122 -9.76 12.30 10.71
C ARG A 122 -9.08 13.61 11.09
N SER A 123 -9.19 14.62 10.24
CA SER A 123 -8.82 15.97 10.63
C SER A 123 -9.80 16.38 11.73
N TRP A 124 -9.34 16.46 12.98
CA TRP A 124 -10.16 17.02 14.06
C TRP A 124 -10.48 18.51 13.82
N LYS A 125 -9.86 19.12 12.79
CA LYS A 125 -10.27 20.38 12.18
C LYS A 125 -11.44 20.17 11.20
N ALA A 126 -12.57 19.65 11.67
CA ALA A 126 -13.82 20.18 11.16
C ALA A 126 -13.81 21.67 11.52
N ARG A 127 -14.08 22.54 10.55
CA ARG A 127 -13.89 23.99 10.73
C ARG A 127 -14.67 24.45 11.96
N LYS A 128 -14.08 25.35 12.77
CA LYS A 128 -14.80 26.08 13.83
C LYS A 128 -16.00 26.90 13.28
N ASP A 129 -16.19 26.91 11.97
CA ASP A 129 -17.22 27.63 11.25
C ASP A 129 -18.47 26.78 11.00
N ASP A 130 -18.46 25.47 11.31
CA ASP A 130 -19.67 24.62 11.33
C ASP A 130 -20.49 24.81 12.61
N CYS A 131 -20.28 25.93 13.33
CA CYS A 131 -21.22 26.43 14.32
C CYS A 131 -22.58 26.63 13.65
N ILE A 132 -23.55 25.76 13.94
CA ILE A 132 -24.96 26.06 13.69
C ILE A 132 -25.28 27.36 14.45
N PRO A 133 -25.80 28.42 13.80
CA PRO A 133 -26.13 29.64 14.51
C PRO A 133 -27.19 29.37 15.57
N ILE A 134 -26.93 29.81 16.81
CA ILE A 134 -27.80 29.67 17.98
C ILE A 134 -29.21 30.25 17.72
N ASN A 135 -29.36 31.14 16.72
CA ASN A 135 -30.63 31.77 16.36
C ASN A 135 -31.58 30.92 15.49
N LYS A 136 -31.28 29.64 15.22
CA LYS A 136 -32.26 28.72 14.61
C LYS A 136 -33.15 27.96 15.61
N ILE A 137 -33.04 28.26 16.91
CA ILE A 137 -34.03 27.88 17.92
C ILE A 137 -34.90 29.11 18.21
N LYS A 138 -35.86 29.39 17.33
CA LYS A 138 -37.01 30.23 17.65
C LYS A 138 -38.27 29.51 17.20
N TYR A 139 -39.02 29.02 18.19
CA TYR A 139 -40.47 28.85 18.22
C TYR A 139 -41.15 28.52 16.90
N LEU A 140 -41.44 27.24 16.68
CA LEU A 140 -42.78 26.66 16.51
C LEU A 140 -42.66 25.12 16.55
#